data_AF-A0A168KN63-F1
#
_entry.id   AF-A0A168KN63-F1
#
_cell.length_a   1.000
_cell.length_b   1.000
_cell.length_c   1.000
_cell.angle_alpha   90.00
_cell.angle_beta   90.00
_cell.angle_gamma   90.00
#
_symmetry.space_group_name_H-M   'P 1'
#
loop_
_entity.id
_entity.type
_entity.pdbx_description
1 polymer ?
#
loop_
_entity_poly.entity_id
_entity_poly.type
_entity_poly.pdbx_seq_one_letter_code
_entity_poly.pdbx_strand_id
1 'polypeptide(L)'
;RNYQIFPGHTRFLLGGRLVTSRDYRAFVAALFILISPTVLFAIFTCPFLWNQVHPALPIVFAYLFVLAFVSMLKTSWTDPGIIPRNLDPIAQDILDESASVNSEEAPPKDIWIKNTSYSLKYCDTCMIYRPPRASHCRQCNNCVEFEDHHCAWLNNCVGKRNYRSFFTFITSSALLCIFVICSVIYELLFISRNQVQQPASFGDVFSQAPVSFVLSIYCFVLLWLVGGLTLYHCSLVLRGVSTHEQV
;
A
#
# COMPACT_ATOMS: atom_id res chain seq x y z
N ARG A 1 22.98 -3.84 -18.60
CA ARG A 1 22.81 -3.59 -17.13
C ARG A 1 21.78 -4.59 -16.58
N ASN A 2 21.93 -5.10 -15.35
CA ASN A 2 21.14 -6.24 -14.82
C ASN A 2 19.60 -6.08 -14.93
N TYR A 3 19.06 -4.86 -14.89
CA TYR A 3 17.62 -4.61 -15.03
C TYR A 3 17.04 -4.89 -16.43
N GLN A 4 17.87 -4.91 -17.49
CA GLN A 4 17.44 -5.11 -18.88
C GLN A 4 17.21 -6.59 -19.20
N ILE A 5 17.89 -7.46 -18.47
CA ILE A 5 17.88 -8.92 -18.63
C ILE A 5 17.22 -9.60 -17.43
N PHE A 6 16.57 -8.83 -16.55
CA PHE A 6 16.05 -9.34 -15.30
C PHE A 6 14.91 -10.33 -15.55
N PRO A 7 15.06 -11.62 -15.20
CA PRO A 7 14.00 -12.61 -15.35
C PRO A 7 12.90 -12.36 -14.32
N GLY A 8 11.67 -12.14 -14.77
CA GLY A 8 10.51 -11.93 -13.91
C GLY A 8 9.43 -11.05 -14.53
N HIS A 9 8.38 -10.77 -13.74
CA HIS A 9 7.27 -9.90 -14.16
C HIS A 9 7.40 -8.47 -13.62
N THR A 10 8.55 -8.14 -13.04
CA THR A 10 8.89 -6.78 -12.61
C THR A 10 9.27 -5.90 -13.80
N ARG A 11 8.82 -4.64 -13.77
CA ARG A 11 9.22 -3.57 -14.67
C ARG A 11 10.19 -2.63 -13.97
N PHE A 12 11.24 -2.26 -14.69
CA PHE A 12 12.24 -1.31 -14.24
C PHE A 12 12.12 -0.03 -15.07
N LEU A 13 11.96 1.12 -14.41
CA LEU A 13 11.88 2.43 -15.06
C LEU A 13 13.07 3.30 -14.62
N LEU A 14 13.32 4.37 -15.38
CA LEU A 14 14.41 5.33 -15.12
C LEU A 14 15.79 4.66 -14.92
N GLY A 15 16.12 3.69 -15.78
CA GLY A 15 17.39 2.97 -15.73
C GLY A 15 17.56 2.05 -14.52
N GLY A 16 16.45 1.58 -13.94
CA GLY A 16 16.44 0.67 -12.78
C GLY A 16 16.16 1.33 -11.44
N ARG A 17 15.90 2.65 -11.41
CA ARG A 17 15.64 3.40 -10.17
C ARG A 17 14.23 3.19 -9.63
N LEU A 18 13.28 2.87 -10.50
CA LEU A 18 11.91 2.56 -10.12
C LEU A 18 11.58 1.12 -10.48
N VAL A 19 10.87 0.44 -9.59
CA VAL A 19 10.56 -0.98 -9.67
C VAL A 19 9.06 -1.15 -9.40
N THR A 20 8.34 -1.79 -10.33
CA THR A 20 6.89 -1.99 -10.22
C THR A 20 6.48 -3.27 -10.93
N SER A 21 5.23 -3.73 -10.78
CA SER A 21 4.68 -4.90 -11.48
C SER A 21 4.09 -4.51 -12.85
N ARG A 22 3.67 -5.50 -13.64
CA ARG A 22 3.13 -5.30 -14.99
C ARG A 22 1.67 -4.82 -15.00
N ASP A 23 0.89 -5.10 -13.97
CA ASP A 23 -0.56 -4.85 -13.95
C ASP A 23 -0.93 -3.50 -13.31
N TYR A 24 -0.90 -2.45 -14.11
CA TYR A 24 -1.09 -1.08 -13.64
C TYR A 24 -2.56 -0.65 -13.52
N ARG A 25 -3.54 -1.47 -13.93
CA ARG A 25 -4.95 -1.04 -14.03
C ARG A 25 -5.54 -0.68 -12.66
N ALA A 26 -5.35 -1.57 -11.68
CA ALA A 26 -5.81 -1.34 -10.30
C ALA A 26 -5.08 -0.15 -9.64
N PHE A 27 -3.80 0.06 -9.98
CA PHE A 27 -3.04 1.21 -9.49
C PHE A 27 -3.55 2.54 -10.05
N VAL A 28 -3.91 2.59 -11.35
CA VAL A 28 -4.55 3.79 -11.92
C VAL A 28 -5.88 4.07 -11.22
N ALA A 29 -6.70 3.04 -10.97
CA ALA A 29 -7.92 3.20 -10.18
C ALA A 29 -7.64 3.73 -8.76
N ALA A 30 -6.63 3.19 -8.07
CA ALA A 30 -6.21 3.68 -6.75
C ALA A 30 -5.80 5.15 -6.77
N LEU A 31 -5.08 5.61 -7.81
CA LEU A 31 -4.70 7.01 -7.97
C LEU A 31 -5.94 7.89 -8.12
N PHE A 32 -6.91 7.49 -8.94
CA PHE A 32 -8.17 8.22 -9.07
C PHE A 32 -8.94 8.25 -7.74
N ILE A 33 -9.00 7.13 -7.02
CA ILE A 33 -9.68 7.02 -5.72
C ILE A 33 -9.06 7.95 -4.67
N LEU A 34 -7.74 8.16 -4.69
CA LEU A 34 -7.07 9.08 -3.79
C LEU A 34 -7.21 10.56 -4.23
N ILE A 35 -7.03 10.84 -5.52
CA ILE A 35 -6.97 12.21 -6.05
C ILE A 35 -8.36 12.84 -6.12
N SER A 36 -9.38 12.10 -6.56
CA SER A 36 -10.73 12.65 -6.77
C SER A 36 -11.35 13.29 -5.51
N PRO A 37 -11.44 12.63 -4.33
CA PRO A 37 -11.96 13.28 -3.12
C PRO A 37 -11.10 14.45 -2.67
N THR A 38 -9.77 14.39 -2.88
CA THR A 38 -8.84 15.46 -2.55
C THR A 38 -9.13 16.73 -3.37
N VAL A 39 -9.30 16.57 -4.70
CA VAL A 39 -9.63 17.69 -5.60
C VAL A 39 -11.00 18.28 -5.26
N LEU A 40 -12.00 17.44 -5.02
CA LEU A 40 -13.33 17.91 -4.62
C LEU A 40 -13.26 18.68 -3.29
N PHE A 41 -12.56 18.18 -2.28
CA PHE A 41 -12.38 18.89 -1.01
C PHE A 41 -11.69 20.23 -1.20
N ALA A 42 -10.64 20.27 -2.01
CA ALA A 42 -9.87 21.49 -2.29
C ALA A 42 -10.69 22.57 -2.99
N ILE A 43 -11.62 22.18 -3.88
CA ILE A 43 -12.46 23.13 -4.62
C ILE A 43 -13.65 23.59 -3.77
N PHE A 44 -14.33 22.68 -3.09
CA PHE A 44 -15.63 22.96 -2.49
C PHE A 44 -15.57 23.31 -1.01
N THR A 45 -14.65 22.73 -0.23
CA THR A 45 -14.60 22.92 1.23
C THR A 45 -13.42 23.79 1.68
N CYS A 46 -12.26 23.69 1.04
CA CYS A 46 -11.10 24.51 1.43
C CYS A 46 -11.33 26.03 1.35
N PRO A 47 -12.06 26.61 0.38
CA PRO A 47 -12.36 28.04 0.39
C PRO A 47 -13.18 28.47 1.61
N PHE A 48 -14.13 27.64 2.05
CA PHE A 48 -14.87 27.86 3.27
C PHE A 48 -13.94 27.84 4.49
N LEU A 49 -13.10 26.80 4.62
CA LEU A 49 -12.15 26.69 5.74
C LEU A 49 -11.16 27.85 5.77
N TRP A 50 -10.69 28.32 4.62
CA TRP A 50 -9.74 29.43 4.52
C TRP A 50 -10.35 30.75 4.98
N ASN A 51 -11.56 31.06 4.50
CA ASN A 51 -12.18 32.37 4.69
C ASN A 51 -13.00 32.48 5.98
N GLN A 52 -13.61 31.38 6.44
CA GLN A 52 -14.56 31.38 7.56
C GLN A 52 -14.01 30.74 8.84
N VAL A 53 -12.93 29.96 8.75
CA VAL A 53 -12.38 29.20 9.90
C VAL A 53 -10.93 29.59 10.18
N HIS A 54 -9.98 29.00 9.46
CA HIS A 54 -8.55 29.31 9.58
C HIS A 54 -7.73 28.69 8.41
N PRO A 55 -6.78 29.43 7.79
CA PRO A 55 -5.93 28.93 6.71
C PRO A 55 -5.07 27.69 7.05
N ALA A 56 -4.77 27.47 8.33
CA ALA A 56 -4.01 26.28 8.76
C ALA A 56 -4.69 24.96 8.41
N LEU A 57 -6.03 24.91 8.33
CA LEU A 57 -6.76 23.68 8.03
C LEU A 57 -6.50 23.20 6.58
N PRO A 58 -6.68 24.04 5.53
CA PRO A 58 -6.23 23.69 4.18
C PRO A 58 -4.74 23.34 4.07
N ILE A 59 -3.86 23.97 4.86
CA ILE A 59 -2.42 23.66 4.87
C ILE A 59 -2.16 22.26 5.44
N VAL A 60 -2.79 21.91 6.56
CA VAL A 60 -2.69 20.55 7.16
C VAL A 60 -3.26 19.51 6.20
N PHE A 61 -4.40 19.80 5.56
CA PHE A 61 -4.96 18.95 4.52
C PHE A 61 -3.98 18.70 3.38
N ALA A 62 -3.37 19.76 2.83
CA ALA A 62 -2.40 19.65 1.75
C ALA A 62 -1.18 18.81 2.18
N TYR A 63 -0.69 18.99 3.41
CA TYR A 63 0.39 18.18 3.96
C TYR A 63 0.01 16.70 4.06
N LEU A 64 -1.17 16.37 4.60
CA LEU A 64 -1.65 14.99 4.71
C LEU A 64 -1.81 14.34 3.33
N PHE A 65 -2.34 15.08 2.35
CA PHE A 65 -2.44 14.60 0.98
C PHE A 65 -1.07 14.33 0.35
N VAL A 66 -0.13 15.27 0.46
CA VAL A 66 1.23 15.08 -0.07
C VAL A 66 1.90 13.88 0.59
N LEU A 67 1.74 13.72 1.91
CA LEU A 67 2.27 12.57 2.64
C LEU A 67 1.69 11.25 2.13
N ALA A 68 0.37 11.15 1.97
CA ALA A 68 -0.30 9.97 1.44
C ALA A 68 0.12 9.66 0.00
N PHE A 69 0.08 10.68 -0.88
CA PHE A 69 0.39 10.55 -2.29
C PHE A 69 1.86 10.14 -2.52
N VAL A 70 2.81 10.82 -1.88
CA VAL A 70 4.23 10.47 -2.01
C VAL A 70 4.51 9.09 -1.43
N SER A 71 3.87 8.72 -0.31
CA SER A 71 4.04 7.38 0.27
C SER A 71 3.46 6.28 -0.63
N MET A 72 2.32 6.52 -1.29
CA MET A 72 1.74 5.62 -2.29
C MET A 72 2.71 5.39 -3.45
N LEU A 73 3.20 6.48 -4.07
CA LEU A 73 4.15 6.39 -5.18
C LEU A 73 5.45 5.72 -4.76
N LYS A 74 5.98 6.08 -3.60
CA LYS A 74 7.18 5.45 -3.04
C LYS A 74 6.97 3.96 -2.85
N THR A 75 5.84 3.52 -2.34
CA THR A 75 5.56 2.09 -2.18
C THR A 75 5.43 1.37 -3.52
N SER A 76 4.73 1.99 -4.47
CA SER A 76 4.47 1.44 -5.80
C SER A 76 5.74 1.29 -6.66
N TRP A 77 6.71 2.18 -6.48
CA TRP A 77 7.90 2.26 -7.34
C TRP A 77 9.22 1.92 -6.63
N THR A 78 9.20 1.50 -5.38
CA THR A 78 10.41 1.03 -4.67
C THR A 78 10.57 -0.47 -4.85
N ASP A 79 11.80 -0.93 -5.05
CA ASP A 79 12.13 -2.36 -4.96
C ASP A 79 11.68 -2.89 -3.60
N PRO A 80 10.74 -3.86 -3.53
CA PRO A 80 10.20 -4.37 -2.28
C PRO A 80 11.23 -5.16 -1.46
N GLY A 81 12.37 -5.54 -2.06
CA GLY A 81 13.36 -6.44 -1.49
C GLY A 81 13.54 -7.69 -2.35
N ILE A 82 13.56 -7.54 -3.67
CA ILE A 82 13.73 -8.66 -4.60
C ILE A 82 15.09 -9.33 -4.34
N ILE A 83 15.07 -10.65 -4.13
CA ILE A 83 16.26 -11.46 -3.91
C ILE A 83 16.84 -11.84 -5.29
N PRO A 84 18.16 -11.67 -5.51
CA PRO A 84 18.80 -12.15 -6.73
C PRO A 84 18.55 -13.65 -6.94
N ARG A 85 18.41 -14.06 -8.20
CA ARG A 85 18.22 -15.47 -8.57
C ARG A 85 19.55 -16.21 -8.60
N ASN A 86 19.47 -17.54 -8.54
CA ASN A 86 20.61 -18.45 -8.65
C ASN A 86 21.71 -18.19 -7.60
N LEU A 87 21.30 -17.98 -6.35
CA LEU A 87 22.24 -17.82 -5.24
C LEU A 87 22.75 -19.16 -4.70
N ASP A 88 22.08 -20.26 -5.02
CA ASP A 88 22.45 -21.61 -4.58
C ASP A 88 22.69 -22.53 -5.81
N PRO A 89 23.71 -22.25 -6.65
CA PRO A 89 23.95 -22.99 -7.90
C PRO A 89 24.25 -24.47 -7.68
N ILE A 90 24.95 -24.82 -6.60
CA ILE A 90 25.25 -26.22 -6.25
C ILE A 90 23.96 -27.03 -6.04
N ALA A 91 22.93 -26.42 -5.46
CA ALA A 91 21.65 -27.09 -5.27
C ALA A 91 20.93 -27.31 -6.60
N GLN A 92 21.12 -26.40 -7.57
CA GLN A 92 20.60 -26.58 -8.93
C GLN A 92 21.34 -27.70 -9.66
N ASP A 93 22.67 -27.75 -9.56
CA ASP A 93 23.47 -28.81 -10.19
C ASP A 93 23.06 -30.20 -9.64
N ILE A 94 22.85 -30.31 -8.33
CA ILE A 94 22.36 -31.55 -7.69
C ILE A 94 20.96 -31.92 -8.21
N LEU A 95 20.06 -30.95 -8.35
CA LEU A 95 18.72 -31.18 -8.88
C LEU A 95 18.74 -31.63 -10.35
N ASP A 96 19.61 -31.04 -11.17
CA ASP A 96 19.74 -31.38 -12.58
C ASP A 96 20.32 -32.80 -12.75
N GLU A 97 21.27 -33.19 -11.90
CA GLU A 97 21.77 -34.56 -11.82
C GLU A 97 20.69 -35.53 -11.27
N SER A 98 19.94 -35.13 -10.25
CA SER A 98 18.94 -35.99 -9.58
C SER A 98 17.67 -36.18 -10.41
N ALA A 99 17.32 -35.22 -11.26
CA ALA A 99 16.25 -35.34 -12.26
C ALA A 99 16.53 -36.47 -13.27
N SER A 100 17.81 -36.79 -13.53
CA SER A 100 18.18 -37.95 -14.34
C SER A 100 17.93 -39.31 -13.64
N VAL A 101 17.68 -39.29 -12.32
CA VAL A 101 17.51 -40.47 -11.45
C VAL A 101 16.09 -40.53 -10.83
N ASN A 102 15.12 -39.77 -11.36
CA ASN A 102 13.74 -39.67 -10.85
C ASN A 102 13.59 -39.20 -9.38
N SER A 103 14.53 -38.41 -8.87
CA SER A 103 14.36 -37.72 -7.58
C SER A 103 14.22 -36.21 -7.81
N GLU A 104 13.03 -35.67 -7.54
CA GLU A 104 12.62 -34.29 -7.88
C GLU A 104 12.75 -33.29 -6.73
N GLU A 105 13.28 -33.69 -5.57
CA GLU A 105 13.30 -32.82 -4.39
C GLU A 105 14.68 -32.20 -4.13
N ALA A 106 14.71 -30.87 -3.97
CA ALA A 106 15.91 -30.13 -3.59
C ALA A 106 16.40 -30.58 -2.21
N PRO A 107 17.73 -30.68 -1.97
CA PRO A 107 18.23 -31.14 -0.69
C PRO A 107 17.73 -30.25 0.46
N PRO A 108 17.33 -30.81 1.61
CA PRO A 108 16.87 -30.00 2.74
C PRO A 108 18.01 -29.12 3.24
N LYS A 109 17.72 -27.84 3.50
CA LYS A 109 18.70 -26.88 4.04
C LYS A 109 18.17 -26.30 5.34
N ASP A 110 18.74 -26.75 6.45
CA ASP A 110 18.39 -26.25 7.78
C ASP A 110 19.37 -25.18 8.23
N ILE A 111 18.85 -24.12 8.85
CA ILE A 111 19.65 -23.06 9.46
C ILE A 111 19.29 -22.89 10.94
N TRP A 112 20.24 -22.42 11.74
CA TRP A 112 20.05 -22.19 13.17
C TRP A 112 19.98 -20.69 13.47
N ILE A 113 18.87 -20.24 14.05
CA ILE A 113 18.68 -18.85 14.48
C ILE A 113 18.27 -18.88 15.95
N LYS A 114 19.07 -18.24 16.82
CA LYS A 114 18.80 -18.16 18.28
C LYS A 114 18.47 -19.53 18.90
N ASN A 115 19.25 -20.57 18.57
CA ASN A 115 19.08 -21.96 19.01
C ASN A 115 17.80 -22.66 18.54
N THR A 116 17.09 -22.12 17.56
CA THR A 116 15.98 -22.78 16.87
C THR A 116 16.40 -23.13 15.45
N SER A 117 16.17 -24.37 15.03
CA SER A 117 16.39 -24.79 13.65
C SER A 117 15.20 -24.43 12.77
N TYR A 118 15.47 -23.95 11.56
CA TYR A 118 14.48 -23.62 10.55
C TYR A 118 14.84 -24.32 9.25
N SER A 119 13.91 -25.09 8.70
CA SER A 119 14.08 -25.71 7.39
C SER A 119 13.70 -24.74 6.28
N LEU A 120 14.64 -24.46 5.38
CA LEU A 120 14.45 -23.53 4.27
C LEU A 120 13.79 -24.23 3.10
N LYS A 121 12.74 -23.60 2.56
CA LYS A 121 12.09 -24.10 1.35
C LYS A 121 12.83 -23.59 0.12
N TYR A 122 13.23 -24.51 -0.76
CA TYR A 122 13.75 -24.16 -2.08
C TYR A 122 12.66 -23.50 -2.94
N CYS A 123 13.09 -22.70 -3.91
CA CYS A 123 12.23 -22.08 -4.91
C CYS A 123 12.84 -22.36 -6.28
N ASP A 124 12.23 -23.28 -7.02
CA ASP A 124 12.73 -23.75 -8.32
C ASP A 124 12.75 -22.62 -9.35
N THR A 125 11.74 -21.75 -9.31
CA THR A 125 11.65 -20.60 -10.21
C THR A 125 12.82 -19.63 -10.05
N CYS A 126 13.24 -19.35 -8.81
CA CYS A 126 14.29 -18.37 -8.52
C CYS A 126 15.67 -19.03 -8.31
N MET A 127 15.73 -20.35 -8.19
CA MET A 127 16.91 -21.14 -7.87
C MET A 127 17.60 -20.67 -6.59
N ILE A 128 16.82 -20.56 -5.50
CA ILE A 128 17.31 -20.16 -4.18
C ILE A 128 16.63 -20.96 -3.07
N TYR A 129 17.33 -21.18 -1.97
CA TYR A 129 16.68 -21.43 -0.69
C TYR A 129 16.14 -20.12 -0.14
N ARG A 130 14.82 -20.04 0.03
CA ARG A 130 14.17 -18.83 0.54
C ARG A 130 14.68 -18.53 1.96
N PRO A 131 15.29 -17.35 2.20
CA PRO A 131 15.59 -16.94 3.57
C PRO A 131 14.33 -16.93 4.44
N PRO A 132 14.47 -16.98 5.77
CA PRO A 132 13.33 -16.84 6.67
C PRO A 132 12.49 -15.61 6.33
N ARG A 133 11.17 -15.79 6.33
CA ARG A 133 10.17 -14.75 6.01
C ARG A 133 10.21 -14.26 4.56
N ALA A 134 11.02 -14.85 3.68
CA ALA A 134 10.96 -14.58 2.24
C ALA A 134 9.93 -15.50 1.57
N SER A 135 9.11 -14.91 0.70
CA SER A 135 8.10 -15.65 -0.07
C SER A 135 8.26 -15.39 -1.56
N HIS A 136 7.90 -16.38 -2.38
CA HIS A 136 7.84 -16.22 -3.83
C HIS A 136 6.48 -15.62 -4.20
N CYS A 137 6.49 -14.40 -4.72
CA CYS A 137 5.29 -13.78 -5.28
C CYS A 137 5.13 -14.24 -6.74
N ARG A 138 4.06 -14.99 -7.02
CA ARG A 138 3.75 -15.49 -8.37
C ARG A 138 3.45 -14.36 -9.36
N GLN A 139 2.79 -13.30 -8.90
CA GLN A 139 2.41 -12.15 -9.73
C GLN A 139 3.64 -11.38 -10.22
N CYS A 140 4.56 -11.06 -9.30
CA CYS A 140 5.84 -10.43 -9.63
C CYS A 140 6.84 -11.41 -10.25
N ASN A 141 6.61 -12.71 -10.08
CA ASN A 141 7.54 -13.79 -10.39
C ASN A 141 8.90 -13.47 -9.79
N ASN A 142 8.98 -13.33 -8.46
CA ASN A 142 10.21 -13.05 -7.73
C ASN A 142 10.09 -13.51 -6.28
N CYS A 143 11.20 -13.94 -5.69
CA CYS A 143 11.31 -14.04 -4.24
C CYS A 143 11.58 -12.64 -3.66
N VAL A 144 10.82 -12.27 -2.64
CA VAL A 144 10.93 -10.97 -1.97
C VAL A 144 11.23 -11.19 -0.50
N GLU A 145 12.18 -10.43 0.04
CA GLU A 145 12.58 -10.47 1.44
C GLU A 145 11.48 -9.87 2.33
N PHE A 146 11.08 -10.59 3.40
CA PHE A 146 9.97 -10.20 4.28
C PHE A 146 8.74 -9.78 3.47
N GLU A 147 8.41 -10.58 2.45
CA GLU A 147 7.23 -10.32 1.64
C GLU A 147 6.00 -10.46 2.51
N ASP A 148 5.20 -9.40 2.53
CA ASP A 148 3.95 -9.35 3.28
C ASP A 148 2.81 -9.73 2.32
N HIS A 149 2.68 -9.01 1.21
CA HIS A 149 1.72 -9.39 0.17
C HIS A 149 2.01 -8.70 -1.17
N HIS A 150 1.42 -9.24 -2.24
CA HIS A 150 1.28 -8.51 -3.49
C HIS A 150 0.07 -7.59 -3.45
N CYS A 151 0.31 -6.27 -3.51
CA CYS A 151 -0.77 -5.29 -3.51
C CYS A 151 -1.09 -4.84 -4.94
N ALA A 152 -2.22 -5.30 -5.49
CA ALA A 152 -2.68 -4.88 -6.81
C ALA A 152 -2.92 -3.35 -6.89
N TRP A 153 -3.42 -2.75 -5.81
CA TRP A 153 -3.68 -1.31 -5.71
C TRP A 153 -2.41 -0.44 -5.74
N LEU A 154 -1.25 -1.03 -5.44
CA LEU A 154 0.06 -0.36 -5.51
C LEU A 154 0.88 -0.88 -6.69
N ASN A 155 0.36 -1.84 -7.46
CA ASN A 155 1.05 -2.53 -8.54
C ASN A 155 2.46 -2.97 -8.13
N ASN A 156 2.62 -3.49 -6.91
CA ASN A 156 3.92 -3.94 -6.39
C ASN A 156 3.73 -4.90 -5.21
N CYS A 157 4.76 -5.67 -4.90
CA CYS A 157 4.82 -6.33 -3.59
C CYS A 157 5.05 -5.29 -2.49
N VAL A 158 4.50 -5.56 -1.32
CA VAL A 158 4.88 -4.93 -0.06
C VAL A 158 5.83 -5.91 0.63
N GLY A 159 7.06 -5.47 0.84
CA GLY A 159 8.12 -6.25 1.47
C GLY A 159 9.04 -5.39 2.31
N LYS A 160 10.18 -5.95 2.74
CA LYS A 160 11.10 -5.31 3.69
C LYS A 160 11.44 -3.84 3.37
N ARG A 161 11.70 -3.53 2.10
CA ARG A 161 12.26 -2.23 1.69
C ARG A 161 11.21 -1.14 1.48
N ASN A 162 9.94 -1.48 1.31
CA ASN A 162 8.86 -0.51 1.10
C ASN A 162 7.73 -0.58 2.15
N TYR A 163 7.74 -1.55 3.07
CA TYR A 163 6.72 -1.70 4.12
C TYR A 163 6.48 -0.41 4.93
N ARG A 164 7.55 0.32 5.28
CA ARG A 164 7.40 1.60 6.01
C ARG A 164 6.60 2.63 5.21
N SER A 165 6.85 2.70 3.90
CA SER A 165 6.12 3.64 3.03
C SER A 165 4.68 3.19 2.83
N PHE A 166 4.45 1.87 2.73
CA PHE A 166 3.11 1.30 2.69
C PHE A 166 2.31 1.67 3.95
N PHE A 167 2.91 1.46 5.12
CA PHE A 167 2.28 1.76 6.40
C PHE A 167 1.99 3.27 6.53
N THR A 168 2.95 4.13 6.18
CA THR A 168 2.71 5.58 6.13
C THR A 168 1.57 5.94 5.17
N PHE A 169 1.48 5.31 4.00
CA PHE A 169 0.42 5.55 3.03
C PHE A 169 -0.96 5.21 3.59
N ILE A 170 -1.17 4.02 4.14
CA ILE A 170 -2.49 3.61 4.65
C ILE A 170 -2.91 4.45 5.86
N THR A 171 -1.98 4.76 6.77
CA THR A 171 -2.26 5.59 7.96
C THR A 171 -2.57 7.03 7.58
N SER A 172 -1.75 7.66 6.74
CA SER A 172 -2.01 9.04 6.29
C SER A 172 -3.28 9.15 5.46
N SER A 173 -3.64 8.13 4.67
CA SER A 173 -4.91 8.08 3.94
C SER A 173 -6.12 7.98 4.89
N ALA A 174 -6.02 7.18 5.95
CA ALA A 174 -7.07 7.09 6.97
C ALA A 174 -7.24 8.43 7.71
N LEU A 175 -6.13 9.07 8.10
CA LEU A 175 -6.15 10.40 8.72
C LEU A 175 -6.72 11.47 7.78
N LEU A 176 -6.39 11.41 6.48
CA LEU A 176 -6.95 12.30 5.47
C LEU A 176 -8.46 12.13 5.36
N CYS A 177 -8.97 10.90 5.34
CA CYS A 177 -10.41 10.64 5.32
C CYS A 177 -11.11 11.19 6.57
N ILE A 178 -10.55 10.97 7.77
CA ILE A 178 -11.08 11.52 9.02
C ILE A 178 -11.10 13.05 8.97
N PHE A 179 -10.01 13.67 8.52
CA PHE A 179 -9.90 15.12 8.40
C PHE A 179 -10.98 15.71 7.49
N VAL A 180 -11.18 15.10 6.31
CA VAL A 180 -12.20 15.52 5.35
C VAL A 180 -13.60 15.38 5.94
N ILE A 181 -13.92 14.24 6.55
CA ILE A 181 -15.23 14.00 7.18
C ILE A 181 -15.51 15.04 8.28
N CYS A 182 -14.55 15.26 9.19
CA CYS A 182 -14.71 16.25 10.27
C CYS A 182 -14.89 17.67 9.73
N SER A 183 -14.12 18.05 8.70
CA SER A 183 -14.20 19.38 8.09
C SER A 183 -15.54 19.62 7.38
N VAL A 184 -16.02 18.61 6.65
CA VAL A 184 -17.33 18.65 6.00
C VAL A 184 -18.45 18.72 7.04
N ILE A 185 -18.41 17.88 8.08
CA ILE A 185 -19.43 17.94 9.15
C ILE A 185 -19.46 19.34 9.78
N TYR A 186 -18.28 19.94 10.02
CA TYR A 186 -18.20 21.29 10.54
C TYR A 186 -18.80 22.34 9.58
N GLU A 187 -18.49 22.27 8.29
CA GLU A 187 -19.08 23.13 7.25
C GLU A 187 -20.62 23.04 7.25
N LEU A 188 -21.16 21.82 7.26
CA LEU A 188 -22.61 21.59 7.26
C LEU A 188 -23.29 22.12 8.53
N LEU A 189 -22.66 21.94 9.69
CA LEU A 189 -23.15 22.49 10.96
C LEU A 189 -23.09 24.02 10.98
N PHE A 190 -22.06 24.63 10.37
CA PHE A 190 -21.93 26.07 10.24
C PHE A 190 -23.05 26.65 9.38
N ILE A 191 -23.30 26.05 8.21
CA ILE A 191 -24.40 26.45 7.31
C ILE A 191 -25.74 26.33 8.03
N SER A 192 -25.98 25.22 8.74
CA SER A 192 -27.23 24.99 9.46
C SER A 192 -27.49 26.02 10.57
N ARG A 193 -26.44 26.44 11.30
CA ARG A 193 -26.56 27.39 12.41
C ARG A 193 -26.68 28.85 11.99
N ASN A 194 -26.12 29.22 10.84
CA ASN A 194 -26.07 30.61 10.38
C ASN A 194 -27.25 31.00 9.47
N GLN A 195 -28.28 30.17 9.35
CA GLN A 195 -29.51 30.54 8.68
C GLN A 195 -30.40 31.43 9.57
N VAL A 196 -30.71 32.62 9.06
CA VAL A 196 -31.27 33.76 9.82
C VAL A 196 -32.76 33.61 10.14
N GLN A 197 -33.53 32.80 9.40
CA GLN A 197 -35.00 32.86 9.46
C GLN A 197 -35.73 31.59 9.92
N GLN A 198 -35.10 30.42 9.92
CA GLN A 198 -35.65 29.14 10.45
C GLN A 198 -34.48 28.18 10.71
N PRO A 199 -34.60 27.16 11.59
CA PRO A 199 -33.63 26.05 11.59
C PRO A 199 -33.63 25.43 10.19
N ALA A 200 -32.48 25.49 9.50
CA ALA A 200 -32.36 25.00 8.13
C ALA A 200 -32.84 23.55 8.06
N SER A 201 -33.79 23.27 7.15
CA SER A 201 -34.18 21.88 6.92
C SER A 201 -32.99 21.12 6.31
N PHE A 202 -32.99 19.79 6.43
CA PHE A 202 -31.94 18.97 5.83
C PHE A 202 -31.80 19.24 4.31
N GLY A 203 -32.91 19.46 3.60
CA GLY A 203 -32.91 19.78 2.18
C GLY A 203 -32.25 21.13 1.86
N ASP A 204 -32.39 22.12 2.74
CA ASP A 204 -31.79 23.44 2.55
C ASP A 204 -30.27 23.39 2.72
N VAL A 205 -29.77 22.60 3.69
CA VAL A 205 -28.34 22.40 3.87
C VAL A 205 -27.75 21.56 2.74
N PHE A 206 -28.46 20.52 2.31
CA PHE A 206 -28.05 19.68 1.19
C PHE A 206 -27.96 20.45 -0.13
N SER A 207 -28.93 21.31 -0.42
CA SER A 207 -28.93 22.10 -1.66
C SER A 207 -27.78 23.12 -1.72
N GLN A 208 -27.29 23.60 -0.57
CA GLN A 208 -26.16 24.53 -0.50
C GLN A 208 -24.80 23.83 -0.64
N ALA A 209 -24.65 22.61 -0.13
CA ALA A 209 -23.37 21.89 -0.12
C ALA A 209 -23.50 20.40 -0.55
N PRO A 210 -24.07 20.10 -1.74
CA PRO A 210 -24.32 18.71 -2.16
C PRO A 210 -23.03 17.93 -2.37
N VAL A 211 -21.96 18.59 -2.82
CA VAL A 211 -20.65 17.96 -3.03
C VAL A 211 -20.03 17.54 -1.69
N SER A 212 -20.11 18.38 -0.67
CA SER A 212 -19.62 18.05 0.67
C SER A 212 -20.33 16.80 1.22
N PHE A 213 -21.65 16.67 1.02
CA PHE A 213 -22.38 15.44 1.38
C PHE A 213 -21.84 14.19 0.67
N VAL A 214 -21.73 14.22 -0.67
CA VAL A 214 -21.20 13.09 -1.45
C VAL A 214 -19.78 12.75 -1.01
N LEU A 215 -18.96 13.77 -0.76
CA LEU A 215 -17.59 13.61 -0.30
C LEU A 215 -17.50 12.94 1.08
N SER A 216 -18.41 13.28 2.01
CA SER A 216 -18.45 12.64 3.34
C SER A 216 -18.74 11.15 3.24
N ILE A 217 -19.69 10.75 2.38
CA ILE A 217 -20.03 9.34 2.14
C ILE A 217 -18.86 8.63 1.48
N TYR A 218 -18.24 9.25 0.47
CA TYR A 218 -17.05 8.71 -0.20
C TYR A 218 -15.94 8.43 0.82
N CYS A 219 -15.55 9.44 1.60
CA CYS A 219 -14.49 9.31 2.59
C CYS A 219 -14.85 8.36 3.73
N PHE A 220 -16.13 8.22 4.09
CA PHE A 220 -16.57 7.25 5.09
C PHE A 220 -16.37 5.80 4.60
N VAL A 221 -16.74 5.51 3.35
CA VAL A 221 -16.50 4.19 2.74
C VAL A 221 -15.00 3.91 2.66
N LEU A 222 -14.20 4.88 2.20
CA LEU A 222 -12.75 4.72 2.15
C LEU A 222 -12.16 4.51 3.55
N LEU A 223 -12.60 5.26 4.56
CA LEU A 223 -12.11 5.13 5.93
C LEU A 223 -12.34 3.72 6.47
N TRP A 224 -13.46 3.07 6.15
CA TRP A 224 -13.67 1.69 6.54
C TRP A 224 -12.64 0.75 5.90
N LEU A 225 -12.34 0.95 4.62
CA LEU A 225 -11.35 0.14 3.89
C LEU A 225 -9.92 0.39 4.39
N VAL A 226 -9.43 1.63 4.35
CA VAL A 226 -8.05 1.95 4.71
C VAL A 226 -7.82 2.04 6.21
N GLY A 227 -8.83 2.41 6.99
CA GLY A 227 -8.78 2.44 8.45
C GLY A 227 -8.79 1.02 9.03
N GLY A 228 -9.66 0.13 8.52
CA GLY A 228 -9.64 -1.29 8.88
C GLY A 228 -8.29 -1.94 8.56
N LEU A 229 -7.75 -1.68 7.35
CA LEU A 229 -6.43 -2.15 6.95
C LEU A 229 -5.32 -1.58 7.86
N THR A 230 -5.38 -0.30 8.22
CA THR A 230 -4.42 0.32 9.14
C THR A 230 -4.45 -0.36 10.51
N LEU A 231 -5.63 -0.58 11.09
CA LEU A 231 -5.77 -1.27 12.38
C LEU A 231 -5.24 -2.70 12.33
N TYR A 232 -5.51 -3.41 11.24
CA TYR A 232 -4.97 -4.75 11.02
C TYR A 232 -3.43 -4.74 10.99
N HIS A 233 -2.80 -3.86 10.21
CA HIS A 233 -1.34 -3.75 10.17
C HIS A 233 -0.73 -3.25 11.48
N CYS A 234 -1.42 -2.38 12.23
CA CYS A 234 -1.00 -2.04 13.58
C CYS A 234 -0.90 -3.29 14.46
N SER A 235 -1.89 -4.18 14.39
CA SER A 235 -1.88 -5.43 15.16
C SER A 235 -0.72 -6.36 14.77
N LEU A 236 -0.38 -6.41 13.47
CA LEU A 236 0.75 -7.18 12.95
C LEU A 236 2.09 -6.66 13.49
N VAL A 237 2.29 -5.34 13.39
CA VAL A 237 3.50 -4.68 13.89
C VAL A 237 3.66 -4.88 15.39
N LEU A 238 2.58 -4.76 16.17
CA LEU A 238 2.60 -4.96 17.62
C LEU A 238 2.96 -6.41 18.01
N ARG A 239 2.59 -7.40 17.19
CA ARG A 239 2.92 -8.81 17.40
C ARG A 239 4.26 -9.22 16.78
N GLY A 240 4.87 -8.36 15.95
CA GLY A 240 6.10 -8.66 15.23
C GLY A 240 5.95 -9.67 14.09
N VAL A 241 4.72 -9.96 13.64
CA VAL A 241 4.41 -10.93 12.57
C VAL A 241 4.02 -10.20 11.27
N SER A 242 4.29 -10.84 10.13
CA SER A 242 3.79 -10.46 8.82
C SER A 242 2.43 -11.12 8.54
N THR A 243 1.74 -10.68 7.49
CA THR A 243 0.50 -11.30 7.01
C THR A 243 0.64 -12.79 6.68
N HIS A 244 1.75 -13.19 6.05
CA HIS A 244 2.03 -14.61 5.72
C HIS A 244 2.24 -15.49 6.94
N GLU A 245 2.72 -14.92 8.04
CA GLU A 245 2.97 -15.67 9.27
C GLU A 245 1.69 -15.91 10.09
N GLN A 246 0.54 -15.39 9.64
CA GLN A 246 -0.77 -15.63 10.27
C GLN A 246 -1.60 -16.74 9.61
N VAL A 247 -1.24 -17.14 8.39
CA VAL A 247 -1.94 -18.18 7.61
C VAL A 247 -1.25 -19.52 7.83
#